data_AF-A0A818N0H6-F1
#
_entry.id   AF-A0A818N0H6-F1
#
_cell.length_a   1.000
_cell.length_b   1.000
_cell.length_c   1.000
_cell.angle_alpha   90.00
_cell.angle_beta   90.00
_cell.angle_gamma   90.00
#
_symmetry.space_group_name_H-M   'P 1'
#
loop_
_entity.id
_entity.type
_entity.pdbx_description
1 polymer ?
#
loop_
_entity_poly.entity_id
_entity_poly.type
_entity_poly.pdbx_seq_one_letter_code
_entity_poly.pdbx_strand_id
1 'polypeptide(L)'
;ILAKLCCGFNKPKKQTIFTQSDIDHVFDKTPVQKIQGLGGKAGERVMELFQVEYIGQLRKYSLDALQTSMGEKDGYWLFNLTRGIETTAVNSRNLYKTISASKNFPGKTCLDTIDKIRIWCHNLAEEIFNRLEKDRAE
;
A
#
# COMPACT_ATOMS: atom_id res chain seq x y z
N ILE A 1 -0.87 1.67 -10.16
CA ILE A 1 -0.91 2.75 -9.13
C ILE A 1 -1.85 3.89 -9.54
N LEU A 2 -1.70 4.47 -10.73
CA LEU A 2 -2.51 5.62 -11.19
C LEU A 2 -4.02 5.37 -11.14
N ALA A 3 -4.48 4.21 -11.63
CA ALA A 3 -5.90 3.84 -11.56
C ALA A 3 -6.45 3.84 -10.12
N LYS A 4 -5.64 3.40 -9.15
CA LYS A 4 -6.02 3.40 -7.73
C LYS A 4 -6.06 4.82 -7.16
N LEU A 5 -5.14 5.69 -7.57
CA LEU A 5 -5.12 7.09 -7.18
C LEU A 5 -6.36 7.83 -7.73
N CYS A 6 -6.60 7.77 -9.05
CA CYS A 6 -7.64 8.56 -9.70
C CYS A 6 -9.06 8.08 -9.37
N CYS A 7 -9.26 6.80 -9.04
CA CYS A 7 -10.57 6.28 -8.63
C CYS A 7 -11.12 6.96 -7.36
N GLY A 8 -10.26 7.65 -6.59
CA GLY A 8 -10.63 8.41 -5.41
C GLY A 8 -11.14 9.83 -5.68
N PHE A 9 -10.81 10.43 -6.82
CA PHE A 9 -10.95 11.88 -7.03
C PHE A 9 -12.40 12.37 -7.05
N ASN A 10 -13.30 11.60 -7.65
CA ASN A 10 -14.71 11.99 -7.82
C ASN A 10 -15.68 11.10 -7.03
N LYS A 11 -15.20 10.39 -6.00
CA LYS A 11 -16.08 9.57 -5.15
C LYS A 11 -17.16 10.43 -4.48
N PRO A 12 -18.37 9.90 -4.24
CA PRO A 12 -18.85 8.55 -4.56
C PRO A 12 -19.51 8.42 -5.95
N LYS A 13 -19.71 7.18 -6.44
CA LYS A 13 -20.49 6.84 -7.67
C LYS A 13 -20.07 7.58 -8.96
N LYS A 14 -18.77 7.84 -9.14
CA LYS A 14 -18.21 8.40 -10.39
C LYS A 14 -16.97 7.63 -10.82
N GLN A 15 -16.54 7.89 -12.04
CA GLN A 15 -15.27 7.43 -12.61
C GLN A 15 -14.39 8.62 -12.97
N THR A 16 -13.08 8.40 -13.00
CA THR A 16 -12.09 9.39 -13.39
C THR A 16 -11.23 8.78 -14.48
N ILE A 17 -11.14 9.44 -15.63
CA ILE A 17 -10.15 9.12 -16.66
C ILE A 17 -8.89 9.90 -16.31
N PHE A 18 -7.75 9.22 -16.30
CA PHE A 18 -6.45 9.80 -15.98
C PHE A 18 -5.50 9.47 -17.12
N THR A 19 -5.02 10.49 -17.80
CA THR A 19 -4.19 10.38 -19.00
C THR A 19 -2.74 10.77 -18.71
N GLN A 20 -1.83 10.48 -19.66
CA GLN A 20 -0.43 10.83 -19.50
C GLN A 20 -0.20 12.35 -19.39
N SER A 21 -1.01 13.17 -20.06
CA SER A 21 -0.96 14.63 -19.98
C SER A 21 -1.39 15.18 -18.61
N ASP A 22 -2.14 14.41 -17.83
CA ASP A 22 -2.60 14.83 -16.51
C ASP A 22 -1.54 14.64 -15.42
N ILE A 23 -0.48 13.86 -15.70
CA ILE A 23 0.54 13.47 -14.72
C ILE A 23 1.11 14.68 -14.01
N ASP A 24 1.69 15.62 -14.76
CA ASP A 24 2.38 16.77 -14.18
C ASP A 24 1.44 17.60 -13.30
N HIS A 25 0.27 17.96 -13.83
CA HIS A 25 -0.71 18.79 -13.13
C HIS A 25 -1.19 18.14 -11.82
N VAL A 26 -1.44 16.83 -11.85
CA VAL A 26 -1.95 16.11 -10.68
C VAL A 26 -0.83 15.84 -9.69
N PHE A 27 0.34 15.43 -10.15
CA PHE A 27 1.46 15.02 -9.30
C PHE A 27 2.06 16.21 -8.55
N ASP A 28 2.03 17.41 -9.14
CA ASP A 28 2.46 18.65 -8.48
C ASP A 28 1.59 19.02 -7.28
N LYS A 29 0.38 18.45 -7.18
CA LYS A 29 -0.56 18.68 -6.08
C LYS A 29 -0.85 17.42 -5.27
N THR A 30 -0.20 16.30 -5.57
CA THR A 30 -0.42 15.03 -4.88
C THR A 30 0.64 14.81 -3.81
N PRO A 31 0.29 14.83 -2.52
CA PRO A 31 1.24 14.54 -1.44
C PRO A 31 1.85 13.14 -1.62
N VAL A 32 3.13 12.99 -1.28
CA VAL A 32 3.87 11.71 -1.40
C VAL A 32 3.08 10.55 -0.76
N GLN A 33 2.51 10.77 0.43
CA GLN A 33 1.78 9.76 1.19
C GLN A 33 0.46 9.30 0.55
N LYS A 34 -0.08 10.03 -0.44
CA LYS A 34 -1.28 9.60 -1.19
C LYS A 34 -0.96 8.52 -2.23
N ILE A 35 0.30 8.32 -2.57
CA ILE A 35 0.73 7.29 -3.49
C ILE A 35 0.71 5.92 -2.80
N GLN A 36 0.08 4.95 -3.46
CA GLN A 36 0.09 3.56 -3.02
C GLN A 36 1.54 3.05 -2.90
N GLY A 37 1.91 2.55 -1.73
CA GLY A 37 3.29 2.12 -1.41
C GLY A 37 4.10 3.16 -0.62
N LEU A 38 3.67 4.42 -0.59
CA LEU A 38 4.35 5.51 0.12
C LEU A 38 3.52 6.05 1.31
N GLY A 39 2.44 5.40 1.71
CA GLY A 39 1.57 5.88 2.81
C GLY A 39 2.10 5.66 4.23
N GLY A 40 3.37 5.30 4.41
CA GLY A 40 3.98 5.05 5.73
C GLY A 40 5.47 5.39 5.73
N LYS A 41 6.28 4.62 6.46
CA LYS A 41 7.73 4.87 6.62
C LYS A 41 8.50 5.08 5.31
N ALA A 42 8.11 4.39 4.23
CA ALA A 42 8.74 4.58 2.92
C ALA A 42 8.50 5.98 2.36
N GLY A 43 7.29 6.53 2.51
CA GLY A 43 6.98 7.90 2.10
C GLY A 43 7.62 8.94 3.01
N GLU A 44 7.63 8.71 4.33
CA GLU A 44 8.36 9.56 5.29
C GLU A 44 9.83 9.67 4.91
N ARG A 45 10.49 8.53 4.66
CA ARG A 45 11.88 8.49 4.19
C ARG A 45 12.09 9.27 2.89
N VAL A 46 11.19 9.15 1.92
CA VAL A 46 11.27 9.91 0.66
C VAL A 46 11.17 11.42 0.92
N MET A 47 10.20 11.83 1.74
CA MET A 47 10.01 13.24 2.08
C MET A 47 11.22 13.81 2.81
N GLU A 48 11.82 13.05 3.73
CA GLU A 48 13.03 13.44 4.47
C GLU A 48 14.29 13.51 3.60
N LEU A 49 14.57 12.48 2.78
CA LEU A 49 15.79 12.43 1.98
C LEU A 49 15.80 13.47 0.86
N PHE A 50 14.64 13.73 0.25
CA PHE A 50 14.54 14.63 -0.89
C PHE A 50 13.94 15.99 -0.54
N GLN A 51 13.52 16.21 0.72
CA GLN A 51 12.92 17.48 1.16
C GLN A 51 11.76 17.90 0.25
N VAL A 52 10.83 16.96 0.03
CA VAL A 52 9.65 17.13 -0.82
C VAL A 52 8.37 16.83 -0.06
N GLU A 53 7.30 17.47 -0.47
CA GLU A 53 5.94 17.23 0.05
C GLU A 53 5.06 16.56 -1.02
N TYR A 54 5.26 16.92 -2.29
CA TYR A 54 4.48 16.47 -3.42
C TYR A 54 5.29 15.53 -4.32
N ILE A 55 4.65 14.49 -4.84
CA ILE A 55 5.33 13.48 -5.67
C ILE A 55 5.93 14.09 -6.96
N GLY A 56 5.29 15.14 -7.51
CA GLY A 56 5.78 15.84 -8.70
C GLY A 56 7.17 16.46 -8.52
N GLN A 57 7.53 16.84 -7.29
CA GLN A 57 8.82 17.45 -6.98
C GLN A 57 10.00 16.47 -7.13
N LEU A 58 9.75 15.15 -7.10
CA LEU A 58 10.80 14.16 -7.30
C LEU A 58 11.31 14.11 -8.75
N ARG A 59 10.59 14.70 -9.72
CA ARG A 59 11.00 14.74 -11.13
C ARG A 59 12.35 15.45 -11.35
N LYS A 60 12.75 16.36 -10.45
CA LYS A 60 14.02 17.09 -10.50
C LYS A 60 15.26 16.22 -10.22
N TYR A 61 15.08 15.03 -9.64
CA TYR A 61 16.17 14.11 -9.32
C TYR A 61 16.43 13.16 -10.49
N SER A 62 17.72 12.88 -10.74
CA SER A 62 18.14 11.87 -11.70
C SER A 62 17.82 10.46 -11.18
N LEU A 63 17.77 9.47 -12.08
CA LEU A 63 17.64 8.07 -11.72
C LEU A 63 18.73 7.65 -10.72
N ASP A 64 19.98 8.02 -11.00
CA ASP A 64 21.14 7.72 -10.16
C ASP A 64 21.01 8.31 -8.74
N ALA A 65 20.56 9.56 -8.61
CA ALA A 65 20.34 10.19 -7.31
C ALA A 65 19.24 9.49 -6.50
N LEU A 66 18.16 9.07 -7.17
CA LEU A 66 17.07 8.31 -6.54
C LEU A 66 17.55 6.92 -6.09
N GLN A 67 18.30 6.20 -6.94
CA GLN A 67 18.84 4.88 -6.63
C GLN A 67 19.90 4.91 -5.53
N THR A 68 20.76 5.93 -5.50
CA THR A 68 21.76 6.13 -4.45
C THR A 68 21.10 6.27 -3.07
N SER A 69 19.97 6.99 -3.00
CA SER A 69 19.30 7.29 -1.72
C SER A 69 18.31 6.21 -1.27
N MET A 70 17.62 5.56 -2.22
CA MET A 70 16.52 4.61 -1.95
C MET A 70 16.87 3.15 -2.27
N GLY A 71 18.00 2.90 -2.91
CA GLY A 71 18.36 1.61 -3.48
C GLY A 71 17.88 1.45 -4.92
N GLU A 72 18.50 0.53 -5.65
CA GLU A 72 18.33 0.35 -7.10
C GLU A 72 16.85 0.17 -7.51
N LYS A 73 16.13 -0.73 -6.82
CA LYS A 73 14.74 -1.07 -7.12
C LYS A 73 13.78 0.09 -6.86
N ASP A 74 13.86 0.68 -5.66
CA ASP A 74 12.90 1.71 -5.23
C ASP A 74 13.19 3.05 -5.92
N GLY A 75 14.47 3.37 -6.16
CA GLY A 75 14.87 4.54 -6.94
C GLY A 75 14.38 4.46 -8.39
N TYR A 76 14.54 3.30 -9.03
CA TYR A 76 14.01 3.06 -10.38
C TYR A 76 12.48 3.17 -10.43
N TRP A 77 11.80 2.59 -9.44
CA TRP A 77 10.35 2.68 -9.33
C TRP A 77 9.87 4.12 -9.13
N LEU A 78 10.49 4.91 -8.24
CA LEU A 78 10.16 6.32 -8.04
C LEU A 78 10.40 7.16 -9.31
N PHE A 79 11.51 6.91 -10.01
CA PHE A 79 11.84 7.60 -11.26
C PHE A 79 10.75 7.41 -12.32
N ASN A 80 10.29 6.18 -12.53
CA ASN A 80 9.23 5.87 -13.48
C ASN A 80 7.86 6.36 -13.00
N LEU A 81 7.55 6.16 -11.72
CA LEU A 81 6.29 6.59 -11.11
C LEU A 81 6.04 8.08 -11.36
N THR A 82 7.03 8.92 -11.09
CA THR A 82 6.93 10.39 -11.24
C THR A 82 6.67 10.84 -12.68
N ARG A 83 6.87 9.95 -13.65
CA ARG A 83 6.60 10.14 -15.08
C ARG A 83 5.34 9.40 -15.53
N GLY A 84 4.55 8.86 -14.60
CA GLY A 84 3.34 8.10 -14.89
C GLY A 84 3.58 6.68 -15.41
N ILE A 85 4.81 6.20 -15.38
CA ILE A 85 5.17 4.88 -15.90
C ILE A 85 5.10 3.88 -14.75
N GLU A 86 4.25 2.87 -14.90
CA GLU A 86 4.25 1.70 -14.02
C GLU A 86 3.87 0.45 -14.81
N THR A 87 4.74 -0.55 -14.78
CA THR A 87 4.69 -1.76 -15.63
C THR A 87 4.23 -3.00 -14.89
N THR A 88 3.93 -2.90 -13.58
CA THR A 88 3.41 -4.02 -12.79
C THR A 88 2.15 -4.62 -13.43
N ALA A 89 2.25 -5.89 -13.83
CA ALA A 89 1.16 -6.62 -14.48
C ALA A 89 -0.05 -6.80 -13.54
N VAL A 90 -1.24 -6.68 -14.13
CA VAL A 90 -2.48 -7.06 -13.45
C VAL A 90 -2.57 -8.59 -13.44
N ASN A 91 -2.40 -9.18 -12.26
CA ASN A 91 -2.54 -10.62 -12.08
C ASN A 91 -4.00 -10.97 -11.85
N SER A 92 -4.60 -11.79 -12.71
CA SER A 92 -5.88 -12.45 -12.43
C SER A 92 -5.71 -13.40 -11.26
N ARG A 93 -6.19 -13.02 -10.07
CA ARG A 93 -6.27 -13.90 -8.90
C ARG A 93 -7.71 -14.20 -8.59
N ASN A 94 -8.03 -15.49 -8.54
CA ASN A 94 -9.35 -15.97 -8.15
C ASN A 94 -9.39 -16.51 -6.70
N LEU A 95 -8.23 -16.81 -6.09
CA LEU A 95 -8.16 -17.43 -4.76
C LEU A 95 -7.30 -16.62 -3.78
N TYR A 96 -7.68 -16.68 -2.51
CA TYR A 96 -6.91 -16.10 -1.41
C TYR A 96 -5.58 -16.84 -1.23
N LYS A 97 -4.48 -16.10 -1.02
CA LYS A 97 -3.16 -16.72 -0.76
C LYS A 97 -2.97 -17.16 0.69
N THR A 98 -3.72 -16.55 1.60
CA THR A 98 -3.59 -16.73 3.04
C THR A 98 -4.95 -16.48 3.68
N ILE A 99 -5.33 -17.35 4.62
CA ILE A 99 -6.50 -17.17 5.50
C ILE A 99 -5.97 -17.04 6.93
N SER A 100 -6.33 -15.95 7.61
CA SER A 100 -5.85 -15.65 8.96
C SER A 100 -6.92 -15.00 9.81
N ALA A 101 -6.92 -15.31 11.10
CA ALA A 101 -7.69 -14.64 12.15
C ALA A 101 -6.72 -14.01 13.15
N SER A 102 -6.98 -12.77 13.55
CA SER A 102 -6.13 -12.06 14.50
C SER A 102 -6.95 -11.15 15.41
N LYS A 103 -6.48 -11.00 16.65
CA LYS A 103 -7.08 -10.10 17.65
C LYS A 103 -5.98 -9.46 18.49
N ASN A 104 -6.07 -8.14 18.61
CA ASN A 104 -5.21 -7.37 19.51
C ASN A 104 -5.88 -7.21 20.88
N PHE A 105 -5.08 -7.24 21.95
CA PHE A 105 -5.52 -7.14 23.35
C PHE A 105 -4.87 -5.93 24.04
N PRO A 106 -5.30 -4.69 23.74
CA PRO A 106 -4.66 -3.49 24.28
C PRO A 106 -5.01 -3.24 25.76
N GLY A 107 -4.07 -2.63 26.48
CA GLY A 107 -4.27 -2.12 27.84
C GLY A 107 -4.77 -3.19 28.82
N LYS A 108 -5.88 -2.90 29.49
CA LYS A 108 -6.48 -3.78 30.52
C LYS A 108 -7.01 -5.12 29.99
N THR A 109 -7.10 -5.29 28.67
CA THR A 109 -7.57 -6.54 28.05
C THR A 109 -6.44 -7.52 27.72
N CYS A 110 -5.19 -7.15 28.05
CA CYS A 110 -4.01 -7.99 27.83
C CYS A 110 -4.20 -9.39 28.43
N LEU A 111 -3.72 -10.40 27.71
CA LEU A 111 -3.77 -11.78 28.16
C LEU A 111 -2.60 -12.01 29.12
N ASP A 112 -2.91 -12.09 30.41
CA ASP A 112 -1.96 -12.19 31.52
C ASP A 112 -1.93 -13.58 32.18
N THR A 113 -2.79 -14.51 31.73
CA THR A 113 -2.81 -15.89 32.21
C THR A 113 -2.83 -16.90 31.07
N ILE A 114 -2.28 -18.09 31.32
CA ILE A 114 -2.26 -19.19 30.34
C ILE A 114 -3.67 -19.60 29.94
N ASP A 115 -4.65 -19.58 30.85
CA ASP A 115 -6.03 -19.95 30.55
C ASP A 115 -6.68 -18.98 29.57
N LYS A 116 -6.47 -17.67 29.77
CA LYS A 116 -6.93 -16.64 28.83
C LYS A 116 -6.30 -16.83 27.44
N ILE A 117 -5.00 -17.16 27.38
CA ILE A 117 -4.29 -17.45 26.13
C ILE A 117 -4.88 -18.68 25.45
N ARG A 118 -5.08 -19.79 26.17
CA ARG A 118 -5.63 -21.04 25.63
C ARG A 118 -7.02 -20.84 25.02
N ILE A 119 -7.89 -20.10 25.71
CA ILE A 119 -9.23 -19.76 25.22
C ILE A 119 -9.14 -19.00 23.89
N TRP A 120 -8.33 -17.95 23.82
CA TRP A 120 -8.21 -17.16 22.59
C TRP A 120 -7.52 -17.90 21.45
N CYS A 121 -6.50 -18.71 21.74
CA CYS A 121 -5.89 -19.58 20.73
C CYS A 121 -6.92 -20.57 20.16
N HIS A 122 -7.74 -21.18 21.01
CA HIS A 122 -8.81 -22.08 20.56
C HIS A 122 -9.81 -21.36 19.66
N ASN A 123 -10.32 -20.20 20.10
CA ASN A 123 -11.29 -19.42 19.33
C ASN A 123 -10.75 -18.98 17.96
N LEU A 124 -9.49 -18.52 17.90
CA LEU A 124 -8.85 -18.11 16.64
C LEU A 124 -8.60 -19.32 15.73
N ALA A 125 -8.25 -20.48 16.29
CA ALA A 125 -8.07 -21.72 15.53
C ALA A 125 -9.40 -22.20 14.94
N GLU A 126 -10.49 -22.15 15.70
CA GLU A 126 -11.84 -22.49 15.24
C GLU A 126 -12.30 -21.55 14.12
N GLU A 127 -12.06 -20.24 14.24
CA GLU A 127 -12.39 -19.28 13.17
C GLU A 127 -11.62 -19.60 11.87
N ILE A 128 -10.32 -19.87 11.97
CA ILE A 128 -9.49 -20.24 10.82
C ILE A 128 -10.00 -21.54 10.20
N PHE A 129 -10.30 -22.56 11.02
CA PHE A 129 -10.84 -23.85 10.54
C PHE A 129 -12.13 -23.65 9.75
N ASN A 130 -13.10 -22.92 10.29
CA ASN A 130 -14.38 -22.67 9.63
C ASN A 130 -14.20 -21.90 8.30
N ARG A 131 -13.27 -20.94 8.25
CA ARG A 131 -12.96 -20.18 7.04
C ARG A 131 -12.27 -21.06 5.99
N LEU A 132 -11.40 -21.98 6.40
CA LEU A 132 -10.74 -22.93 5.50
C LEU A 132 -11.73 -23.94 4.90
N GLU A 133 -12.65 -24.49 5.71
CA GLU A 133 -13.67 -25.40 5.19
C GLU A 133 -14.60 -24.72 4.19
N LYS A 134 -14.94 -23.44 4.43
CA LYS A 134 -15.71 -22.65 3.46
C LYS A 134 -14.93 -22.40 2.16
N ASP A 135 -13.67 -21.96 2.26
CA ASP A 135 -12.80 -21.72 1.09
C ASP A 135 -12.57 -23.00 0.27
N ARG A 136 -12.51 -24.17 0.91
CA ARG A 136 -12.41 -25.47 0.23
C ARG A 136 -13.67 -25.88 -0.53
N ALA A 137 -14.84 -25.42 -0.10
CA ALA A 137 -16.13 -25.77 -0.70
C ALA A 137 -16.52 -24.89 -1.89
N GLU A 138 -15.84 -23.75 -2.08
CA GLU A 138 -16.02 -22.80 -3.19
C GLU A 138 -15.06 -23.11 -4.37
#